data_AF-A0A7C2JZY4-F1
#
_entry.id   AF-A0A7C2JZY4-F1
#
_cell.length_a   1.000
_cell.length_b   1.000
_cell.length_c   1.000
_cell.angle_alpha   90.00
_cell.angle_beta   90.00
_cell.angle_gamma   90.00
#
_symmetry.space_group_name_H-M   'P 1'
#
loop_
_entity.id
_entity.type
_entity.pdbx_description
1 polymer ?
#
loop_
_entity_poly.entity_id
_entity_poly.type
_entity_poly.pdbx_seq_one_letter_code
_entity_poly.pdbx_strand_id
1 'polypeptide(L)'
;MKSSLADAREQLREFFYRNESPFGLAIMRIALPLVMLTMTLPRWRAARELFSTDGAPAPLPAGYGYMGLLPEFSGPVVVALFSVLIFAMVCACIGWMTRLSLAVTLVLFAYFSMMDVVSTMTKYSVIMAHVLLLLTCSECGALWSVDAWLKGRGRGGPTGLPVSAPAWPRRLIQLLVGIVYFGAAITKMNTPSFLTGDQLQLWMLTHINFRHPLGEWLSLYPILLRSMAYVTVVWEMTFIFLVWRGFWRPVVLSVGIVFHFLTLLTLGLFIFPMTLYCCYLAFLDEEEFVRIRRWVRPLLARFAGWRSLLAIPKAWVARLGEPRRWQQPAWVAYPAFVVLFAWGGVELEHWVDPYDLRRPEGPHELRRVDPHIEAQLRNPTTKLRDKDKFFAVDTGTILVGDLLANRRRTYRYGEQMIIQCHLVPPHEDMWVECKILDSGNRLVDRTGNIAVRESQRVNFSYPVTDVLEPGEYTLVFATGGREVIRRKVTIVGDSAAATAN
;
A
#
# COMPACT_ATOMS: atom_id res chain seq x y z
N MET A 1 0.46 -43.47 18.32
CA MET A 1 0.26 -42.06 18.78
C MET A 1 1.56 -41.39 19.21
N LYS A 2 2.38 -42.00 20.10
CA LYS A 2 3.69 -41.43 20.51
C LYS A 2 4.72 -41.28 19.36
N SER A 3 4.74 -42.20 18.39
CA SER A 3 5.60 -42.11 17.20
C SER A 3 5.24 -40.91 16.31
N SER A 4 3.97 -40.75 15.97
CA SER A 4 3.47 -39.64 15.14
C SER A 4 3.74 -38.24 15.73
N LEU A 5 3.71 -38.09 17.06
CA LEU A 5 4.05 -36.82 17.72
C LEU A 5 5.56 -36.54 17.70
N ALA A 6 6.40 -37.59 17.80
CA ALA A 6 7.85 -37.45 17.67
C ALA A 6 8.23 -37.05 16.23
N ASP A 7 7.61 -37.67 15.23
CA ASP A 7 7.82 -37.37 13.81
C ASP A 7 7.42 -35.92 13.49
N ALA A 8 6.27 -35.47 13.98
CA ALA A 8 5.81 -34.09 13.80
C ALA A 8 6.76 -33.07 14.47
N ARG A 9 7.28 -33.39 15.66
CA ARG A 9 8.26 -32.55 16.37
C ARG A 9 9.57 -32.45 15.59
N GLU A 10 10.03 -33.55 15.01
CA GLU A 10 11.24 -33.57 14.20
C GLU A 10 11.07 -32.75 12.92
N GLN A 11 9.95 -32.90 12.20
CA GLN A 11 9.63 -32.09 11.02
C GLN A 11 9.57 -30.59 11.36
N LEU A 12 8.96 -30.22 12.50
CA LEU A 12 8.90 -28.84 12.95
C LEU A 12 10.30 -28.28 13.29
N ARG A 13 11.12 -29.10 13.95
CA ARG A 13 12.51 -28.75 14.26
C ARG A 13 13.30 -28.54 12.98
N GLU A 14 13.18 -29.44 12.01
CA GLU A 14 13.86 -29.31 10.72
C GLU A 14 13.37 -28.05 9.97
N PHE A 15 12.07 -27.79 9.95
CA PHE A 15 11.50 -26.63 9.27
C PHE A 15 12.07 -25.29 9.76
N PHE A 16 12.16 -25.10 11.09
CA PHE A 16 12.65 -23.86 11.70
C PHE A 16 14.16 -23.82 11.89
N TYR A 17 14.81 -24.95 12.21
CA TYR A 17 16.22 -24.97 12.63
C TYR A 17 17.15 -25.59 11.61
N ARG A 18 16.68 -25.93 10.41
CA ARG A 18 17.58 -26.23 9.30
C ARG A 18 18.53 -25.06 9.09
N ASN A 19 19.79 -25.44 8.97
CA ASN A 19 20.91 -24.55 8.80
C ASN A 19 21.02 -24.16 7.32
N GLU A 20 20.99 -22.85 7.04
CA GLU A 20 21.08 -22.30 5.69
C GLU A 20 21.88 -21.00 5.67
N SER A 21 22.37 -20.61 4.49
CA SER A 21 23.01 -19.31 4.30
C SER A 21 21.96 -18.19 4.36
N PRO A 22 22.09 -17.16 5.22
CA PRO A 22 21.07 -16.13 5.40
C PRO A 22 21.09 -15.06 4.27
N PHE A 23 21.19 -15.47 3.00
CA PHE A 23 21.25 -14.54 1.86
C PHE A 23 20.02 -13.64 1.80
N GLY A 24 18.82 -14.21 1.84
CA GLY A 24 17.57 -13.45 1.81
C GLY A 24 17.52 -12.39 2.93
N LEU A 25 17.83 -12.80 4.16
CA LEU A 25 17.86 -11.89 5.32
C LEU A 25 18.91 -10.78 5.20
N ALA A 26 20.09 -11.10 4.64
CA ALA A 26 21.14 -10.11 4.40
C ALA A 26 20.72 -9.07 3.35
N ILE A 27 20.03 -9.48 2.27
CA ILE A 27 19.47 -8.54 1.30
C ILE A 27 18.35 -7.72 1.95
N MET A 28 17.47 -8.33 2.74
CA MET A 28 16.42 -7.61 3.45
C MET A 28 16.95 -6.54 4.39
N ARG A 29 18.03 -6.82 5.12
CA ARG A 29 18.73 -5.84 5.97
C ARG A 29 19.25 -4.63 5.19
N ILE A 30 19.51 -4.78 3.89
CA ILE A 30 19.88 -3.67 2.99
C ILE A 30 18.63 -2.99 2.44
N ALA A 31 17.76 -3.76 1.80
CA ALA A 31 16.66 -3.24 1.01
C ALA A 31 15.58 -2.57 1.87
N LEU A 32 15.24 -3.16 3.02
CA LEU A 32 14.15 -2.65 3.86
C LEU A 32 14.46 -1.25 4.40
N PRO A 33 15.60 -0.99 5.07
CA PRO A 33 15.86 0.36 5.57
C PRO A 33 16.12 1.36 4.43
N LEU A 34 16.57 0.93 3.24
CA LEU A 34 16.61 1.80 2.05
C LEU A 34 15.22 2.27 1.63
N VAL A 35 14.23 1.36 1.58
CA VAL A 35 12.84 1.73 1.31
C VAL A 35 12.32 2.67 2.39
N MET A 36 12.63 2.40 3.66
CA MET A 36 12.26 3.28 4.77
C MET A 36 12.89 4.66 4.69
N LEU A 37 14.15 4.77 4.26
CA LEU A 37 14.81 6.06 4.08
C LEU A 37 14.09 6.95 3.06
N THR A 38 13.46 6.38 2.03
CA THR A 38 12.70 7.18 1.04
C THR A 38 11.50 7.90 1.66
N MET A 39 10.94 7.38 2.76
CA MET A 39 9.83 8.01 3.47
C MET A 39 10.27 8.80 4.71
N THR A 40 11.36 8.39 5.37
CA THR A 40 11.84 9.02 6.60
C THR A 40 12.66 10.27 6.30
N LEU A 41 13.54 10.24 5.29
CA LEU A 41 14.45 11.35 5.00
C LEU A 41 13.70 12.66 4.65
N PRO A 42 12.65 12.67 3.81
CA PRO A 42 11.90 13.90 3.52
C PRO A 42 11.18 14.47 4.75
N ARG A 43 10.75 13.61 5.69
CA ARG A 43 10.04 14.01 6.91
C ARG A 43 10.94 14.65 7.96
N TRP A 44 12.27 14.54 7.84
CA TRP A 44 13.20 15.09 8.81
C TRP A 44 12.99 16.61 9.02
N ARG A 45 12.72 17.37 7.94
CA ARG A 45 12.46 18.82 8.03
C ARG A 45 11.17 19.15 8.79
N ALA A 46 10.19 18.27 8.75
CA ALA A 46 8.90 18.42 9.42
C ALA A 46 8.87 17.70 10.78
N ALA A 47 9.98 17.12 11.25
CA ALA A 47 9.97 16.25 12.43
C ALA A 47 9.49 17.01 13.69
N ARG A 48 9.90 18.27 13.86
CA ARG A 48 9.45 19.13 14.96
C ARG A 48 7.93 19.31 14.95
N GLU A 49 7.36 19.69 13.82
CA GLU A 49 5.91 19.92 13.67
C GLU A 49 5.10 18.64 13.88
N LEU A 50 5.57 17.52 13.34
CA LEU A 50 4.80 16.28 13.30
C LEU A 50 4.83 15.46 14.60
N PHE A 51 5.92 15.52 15.37
CA PHE A 51 6.15 14.54 16.44
C PHE A 51 6.48 15.15 17.81
N SER A 52 6.49 16.47 17.96
CA SER A 52 6.95 17.14 19.19
C SER A 52 5.88 18.02 19.83
N THR A 53 6.10 18.39 21.10
CA THR A 53 5.26 19.35 21.83
C THR A 53 5.23 20.74 21.23
N ASP A 54 6.17 21.07 20.34
CA ASP A 54 6.23 22.35 19.63
C ASP A 54 5.25 22.38 18.44
N GLY A 55 4.73 21.21 18.05
CA GLY A 55 3.82 21.03 16.93
C GLY A 55 2.48 20.43 17.35
N ALA A 56 1.88 19.65 16.45
CA ALA A 56 0.58 19.03 16.65
C ALA A 56 0.67 17.51 16.42
N PRO A 57 1.35 16.76 17.30
CA PRO A 57 1.43 15.32 17.17
C PRO A 57 0.03 14.70 17.28
N ALA A 58 -0.14 13.54 16.64
CA ALA A 58 -1.38 12.78 16.68
C ALA A 58 -1.11 11.36 17.22
N PRO A 59 -0.89 11.20 18.54
CA PRO A 59 -0.54 9.89 19.09
C PRO A 59 -1.69 8.88 18.93
N LEU A 60 -1.39 7.71 18.38
CA LEU A 60 -2.35 6.60 18.25
C LEU A 60 -3.07 6.28 19.59
N PRO A 61 -2.39 6.22 20.75
CA PRO A 61 -3.07 5.95 22.02
C PRO A 61 -4.13 6.99 22.40
N ALA A 62 -3.90 8.27 22.06
CA ALA A 62 -4.86 9.34 22.31
C ALA A 62 -6.19 9.10 21.55
N GLY A 63 -6.10 8.59 20.31
CA GLY A 63 -7.28 8.19 19.52
C GLY A 63 -8.11 7.06 20.12
N TYR A 64 -7.55 6.30 21.06
CA TYR A 64 -8.24 5.26 21.82
C TYR A 64 -8.55 5.66 23.28
N GLY A 65 -8.38 6.94 23.63
CA GLY A 65 -8.64 7.47 24.98
C GLY A 65 -7.49 7.29 25.98
N TYR A 66 -6.33 6.78 25.56
CA TYR A 66 -5.14 6.60 26.41
C TYR A 66 -4.21 7.82 26.29
N MET A 67 -4.64 8.95 26.82
CA MET A 67 -3.86 10.20 26.81
C MET A 67 -2.55 10.04 27.61
N GLY A 68 -1.43 10.52 27.05
CA GLY A 68 -0.13 10.50 27.71
C GLY A 68 0.53 9.13 27.87
N LEU A 69 0.02 8.07 27.21
CA LEU A 69 0.63 6.74 27.27
C LEU A 69 2.05 6.72 26.69
N LEU A 70 2.26 7.47 25.61
CA LEU A 70 3.58 7.69 25.02
C LEU A 70 4.08 9.08 25.41
N PRO A 71 5.39 9.22 25.73
CA PRO A 71 5.95 10.52 26.03
C PRO A 71 5.98 11.40 24.79
N GLU A 72 5.49 12.63 24.93
CA GLU A 72 5.68 13.71 23.96
C GLU A 72 6.94 14.49 24.33
N PHE A 73 7.90 14.54 23.40
CA PHE A 73 9.17 15.22 23.63
C PHE A 73 9.19 16.62 23.01
N SER A 74 10.09 17.48 23.48
CA SER A 74 10.32 18.80 22.90
C SER A 74 10.91 18.72 21.48
N GLY A 75 10.74 19.78 20.69
CA GLY A 75 11.21 19.81 19.31
C GLY A 75 12.68 19.44 19.11
N PRO A 76 13.64 19.96 19.89
CA PRO A 76 15.05 19.58 19.75
C PRO A 76 15.30 18.09 20.04
N VAL A 77 14.61 17.51 21.02
CA VAL A 77 14.74 16.08 21.35
C VAL A 77 14.20 15.22 20.22
N VAL A 78 13.05 15.59 19.65
CA VAL A 78 12.47 14.91 18.50
C VAL A 78 13.41 14.96 17.28
N VAL A 79 13.96 16.12 16.95
CA VAL A 79 14.92 16.26 15.83
C VAL A 79 16.17 15.42 16.07
N ALA A 80 16.70 15.40 17.29
CA ALA A 80 17.84 14.56 17.66
C ALA A 80 17.51 13.07 17.46
N LEU A 81 16.40 12.58 18.02
CA LEU A 81 15.98 11.18 17.90
C LEU A 81 15.68 10.79 16.45
N PHE A 82 15.05 11.66 15.67
CA PHE A 82 14.75 11.41 14.26
C PHE A 82 16.03 11.37 13.41
N SER A 83 17.04 12.17 13.76
CA SER A 83 18.39 12.11 13.15
C SER A 83 19.11 10.80 13.48
N VAL A 84 18.99 10.33 14.74
CA VAL A 84 19.51 9.02 15.17
C VAL A 84 18.79 7.88 14.44
N LEU A 85 17.48 7.98 14.20
CA LEU A 85 16.74 6.99 13.40
C LEU A 85 17.31 6.88 11.98
N ILE A 86 17.53 8.00 11.29
CA ILE A 86 18.11 8.00 9.93
C ILE A 86 19.51 7.39 9.95
N PHE A 87 20.35 7.78 10.91
CA PHE A 87 21.67 7.19 11.10
C PHE A 87 21.59 5.67 11.31
N ALA A 88 20.71 5.21 12.20
CA ALA A 88 20.50 3.79 12.48
C ALA A 88 20.03 3.01 11.24
N MET A 89 19.16 3.59 10.41
CA MET A 89 18.74 2.99 9.14
C MET A 89 19.92 2.86 8.16
N VAL A 90 20.76 3.88 8.03
CA VAL A 90 21.98 3.83 7.20
C VAL A 90 22.95 2.77 7.73
N CYS A 91 23.16 2.71 9.05
CA CYS A 91 23.98 1.70 9.71
C CYS A 91 23.42 0.29 9.53
N ALA A 92 22.09 0.10 9.56
CA ALA A 92 21.44 -1.16 9.22
C ALA A 92 21.69 -1.54 7.75
N CYS A 93 21.58 -0.59 6.81
CA CYS A 93 21.87 -0.81 5.39
C CYS A 93 23.29 -1.30 5.14
N ILE A 94 24.30 -0.72 5.81
CA ILE A 94 25.71 -1.13 5.65
C ILE A 94 26.09 -2.31 6.56
N GLY A 95 25.26 -2.63 7.56
CA GLY A 95 25.51 -3.66 8.56
C GLY A 95 26.64 -3.31 9.53
N TRP A 96 26.64 -2.08 10.05
CA TRP A 96 27.50 -1.65 11.16
C TRP A 96 26.70 -1.65 12.45
N MET A 97 27.20 -2.38 13.47
CA MET A 97 26.47 -2.66 14.72
C MET A 97 25.06 -3.19 14.43
N THR A 98 24.95 -4.11 13.47
CA THR A 98 23.72 -4.48 12.75
C THR A 98 22.52 -4.69 13.67
N ARG A 99 22.67 -5.50 14.73
CA ARG A 99 21.56 -5.79 15.66
C ARG A 99 21.13 -4.55 16.43
N LEU A 100 22.08 -3.75 16.91
CA LEU A 100 21.79 -2.51 17.63
C LEU A 100 21.14 -1.49 16.69
N SER A 101 21.67 -1.31 15.49
CA SER A 101 21.12 -0.41 14.46
C SER A 101 19.68 -0.79 14.07
N LEU A 102 19.39 -2.09 13.90
CA LEU A 102 18.04 -2.59 13.64
C LEU A 102 17.11 -2.40 14.85
N ALA A 103 17.59 -2.64 16.07
CA ALA A 103 16.80 -2.44 17.30
C ALA A 103 16.46 -0.96 17.52
N VAL A 104 17.43 -0.06 17.34
CA VAL A 104 17.21 1.40 17.42
C VAL A 104 16.25 1.84 16.32
N THR A 105 16.42 1.33 15.09
CA THR A 105 15.49 1.60 13.98
C THR A 105 14.08 1.13 14.34
N LEU A 106 13.92 -0.09 14.85
CA LEU A 106 12.63 -0.64 15.28
C LEU A 106 11.94 0.26 16.31
N VAL A 107 12.64 0.58 17.40
CA VAL A 107 12.07 1.34 18.51
C VAL A 107 11.68 2.74 18.08
N LEU A 108 12.59 3.47 17.42
CA LEU A 108 12.33 4.85 17.00
C LEU A 108 11.31 4.91 15.87
N PHE A 109 11.36 4.00 14.89
CA PHE A 109 10.37 3.96 13.81
C PHE A 109 8.98 3.62 14.34
N ALA A 110 8.85 2.67 15.26
CA ALA A 110 7.58 2.35 15.89
C ALA A 110 7.06 3.53 16.72
N TYR A 111 7.91 4.18 17.51
CA TYR A 111 7.57 5.38 18.27
C TYR A 111 7.02 6.48 17.34
N PHE A 112 7.79 6.91 16.33
CA PHE A 112 7.35 7.97 15.43
C PHE A 112 6.10 7.57 14.62
N SER A 113 5.97 6.29 14.24
CA SER A 113 4.75 5.80 13.59
C SER A 113 3.51 5.91 14.48
N MET A 114 3.68 5.76 15.79
CA MET A 114 2.61 5.91 16.78
C MET A 114 2.37 7.37 17.16
N MET A 115 3.35 8.27 17.06
CA MET A 115 3.20 9.69 17.39
C MET A 115 2.45 10.49 16.31
N ASP A 116 2.38 9.99 15.08
CA ASP A 116 1.60 10.58 14.00
C ASP A 116 0.78 9.50 13.28
N VAL A 117 -0.32 9.09 13.93
CA VAL A 117 -1.21 8.07 13.38
C VAL A 117 -1.77 8.45 12.02
N VAL A 118 -1.98 9.75 11.77
CA VAL A 118 -2.64 10.25 10.57
C VAL A 118 -1.76 10.07 9.34
N SER A 119 -0.47 10.37 9.44
CA SER A 119 0.42 10.34 8.26
C SER A 119 1.35 9.13 8.18
N THR A 120 1.63 8.46 9.30
CA THR A 120 2.68 7.42 9.37
C THR A 120 2.19 6.03 9.75
N MET A 121 1.05 5.90 10.43
CA MET A 121 0.49 4.58 10.79
C MET A 121 -0.31 4.00 9.63
N THR A 122 0.28 3.04 8.93
CA THR A 122 -0.30 2.37 7.77
C THR A 122 0.02 0.89 7.81
N LYS A 123 -0.55 0.10 6.89
CA LYS A 123 -0.27 -1.34 6.79
C LYS A 123 1.22 -1.62 6.61
N TYR A 124 1.94 -0.83 5.81
CA TYR A 124 3.36 -1.07 5.57
C TYR A 124 4.22 -0.74 6.78
N SER A 125 3.93 0.30 7.58
CA SER A 125 4.75 0.62 8.76
C SER A 125 4.65 -0.47 9.82
N VAL A 126 3.45 -1.04 10.01
CA VAL A 126 3.26 -2.21 10.89
C VAL A 126 4.08 -3.41 10.38
N ILE A 127 4.01 -3.74 9.09
CA ILE A 127 4.78 -4.85 8.51
C ILE A 127 6.29 -4.61 8.68
N MET A 128 6.78 -3.40 8.37
CA MET A 128 8.18 -3.01 8.51
C MET A 128 8.67 -3.20 9.95
N ALA A 129 7.92 -2.76 10.95
CA ALA A 129 8.27 -2.93 12.36
C ALA A 129 8.42 -4.41 12.74
N HIS A 130 7.47 -5.26 12.34
CA HIS A 130 7.57 -6.71 12.61
C HIS A 130 8.77 -7.35 11.89
N VAL A 131 9.06 -6.95 10.65
CA VAL A 131 10.24 -7.45 9.93
C VAL A 131 11.53 -6.96 10.58
N LEU A 132 11.61 -5.70 11.03
CA LEU A 132 12.76 -5.17 11.75
C LEU A 132 13.01 -5.94 13.06
N LEU A 133 11.96 -6.30 13.80
CA LEU A 133 12.07 -7.15 14.98
C LEU A 133 12.68 -8.51 14.63
N LEU A 134 12.16 -9.17 13.59
CA LEU A 134 12.67 -10.47 13.16
C LEU A 134 14.12 -10.38 12.62
N LEU A 135 14.47 -9.30 11.93
CA LEU A 135 15.83 -9.06 11.47
C LEU A 135 16.80 -8.79 12.64
N THR A 136 16.36 -8.06 13.66
CA THR A 136 17.14 -7.79 14.88
C THR A 136 17.54 -9.08 15.58
N CYS A 137 16.63 -10.07 15.62
CA CYS A 137 16.86 -11.37 16.21
C CYS A 137 17.57 -12.38 15.28
N SER A 138 17.98 -11.96 14.09
CA SER A 138 18.58 -12.84 13.08
C SER A 138 20.10 -12.66 12.91
N GLU A 139 20.69 -13.51 12.07
CA GLU A 139 22.09 -13.40 11.61
C GLU A 139 22.21 -12.62 10.28
N CYS A 140 21.28 -11.70 9.98
CA CYS A 140 21.30 -10.89 8.74
C CYS A 140 22.56 -10.01 8.59
N GLY A 141 23.26 -9.72 9.70
CA GLY A 141 24.55 -9.03 9.72
C GLY A 141 25.76 -9.94 9.52
N ALA A 142 25.58 -11.23 9.25
CA ALA A 142 26.71 -12.13 9.06
C ALA A 142 27.23 -12.19 7.60
N LEU A 143 26.47 -11.63 6.66
CA LEU A 143 26.84 -11.50 5.24
C LEU A 143 26.72 -10.03 4.79
N TRP A 144 27.64 -9.61 3.92
CA TRP A 144 27.67 -8.27 3.28
C TRP A 144 27.44 -7.12 4.26
N SER A 145 28.20 -7.13 5.35
CA SER A 145 28.10 -6.16 6.44
C SER A 145 29.49 -5.72 6.90
N VAL A 146 29.57 -4.53 7.48
CA VAL A 146 30.76 -4.06 8.19
C VAL A 146 31.11 -5.01 9.35
N ASP A 147 30.11 -5.48 10.09
CA ASP A 147 30.32 -6.42 11.21
C ASP A 147 30.98 -7.74 10.78
N ALA A 148 30.56 -8.30 9.64
CA ALA A 148 31.15 -9.52 9.11
C ALA A 148 32.59 -9.28 8.63
N TRP A 149 32.84 -8.13 7.98
CA TRP A 149 34.18 -7.72 7.57
C TRP A 149 35.11 -7.58 8.78
N LEU A 150 34.70 -6.83 9.80
CA LEU A 150 35.45 -6.61 11.05
C LEU A 150 35.80 -7.93 11.75
N LYS A 151 34.87 -8.90 11.77
CA LYS A 151 35.11 -10.26 12.32
C LYS A 151 36.06 -11.12 11.48
N GLY A 152 36.56 -10.62 10.36
CA GLY A 152 37.43 -11.37 9.44
C GLY A 152 36.69 -12.39 8.59
N ARG A 153 35.35 -12.40 8.63
CA ARG A 153 34.49 -13.30 7.82
C ARG A 153 34.43 -12.86 6.34
N GLY A 154 35.01 -11.71 6.01
CA GLY A 154 35.09 -11.17 4.64
C GLY A 154 36.24 -11.70 3.77
N ARG A 155 37.07 -12.65 4.25
CA ARG A 155 38.20 -13.24 3.50
C ARG A 155 37.91 -14.62 2.88
N GLY A 156 36.65 -14.97 2.65
CA GLY A 156 36.28 -16.08 1.77
C GLY A 156 36.14 -15.58 0.34
N GLY A 157 36.98 -16.09 -0.57
CA GLY A 157 36.79 -15.92 -2.02
C GLY A 157 35.45 -16.50 -2.50
N PRO A 158 35.25 -16.71 -3.82
CA PRO A 158 33.98 -17.17 -4.38
C PRO A 158 33.40 -18.49 -3.82
N THR A 159 34.07 -19.21 -2.90
CA THR A 159 33.69 -20.54 -2.36
C THR A 159 33.94 -20.80 -0.84
N GLY A 160 34.33 -19.84 0.02
CA GLY A 160 34.89 -20.17 1.36
C GLY A 160 33.90 -20.25 2.54
N LEU A 161 33.22 -21.41 2.68
CA LEU A 161 32.25 -21.85 3.72
C LEU A 161 31.06 -20.91 4.02
N PRO A 162 29.81 -21.36 3.79
CA PRO A 162 28.64 -20.55 4.08
C PRO A 162 28.55 -20.29 5.59
N VAL A 163 28.38 -19.01 5.97
CA VAL A 163 27.84 -18.71 7.28
C VAL A 163 26.49 -19.39 7.34
N SER A 164 26.41 -20.48 8.10
CA SER A 164 25.17 -21.20 8.32
C SER A 164 24.49 -20.66 9.58
N ALA A 165 23.21 -20.31 9.45
CA ALA A 165 22.37 -19.91 10.57
C ALA A 165 21.05 -20.70 10.54
N PRO A 166 20.40 -20.89 11.70
CA PRO A 166 19.06 -21.45 11.75
C PRO A 166 18.06 -20.63 10.92
N ALA A 167 17.22 -21.30 10.14
CA ALA A 167 16.24 -20.67 9.24
C ALA A 167 15.08 -19.95 9.96
N TRP A 168 14.94 -20.07 11.29
CA TRP A 168 13.73 -19.68 12.01
C TRP A 168 13.32 -18.21 11.79
N PRO A 169 14.23 -17.21 11.74
CA PRO A 169 13.81 -15.83 11.50
C PRO A 169 13.22 -15.67 10.09
N ARG A 170 13.82 -16.34 9.10
CA ARG A 170 13.32 -16.36 7.72
C ARG A 170 11.95 -17.02 7.65
N ARG A 171 11.76 -18.15 8.33
CA ARG A 171 10.45 -18.84 8.41
C ARG A 171 9.38 -17.97 9.05
N LEU A 172 9.71 -17.25 10.13
CA LEU A 172 8.75 -16.34 10.76
C LEU A 172 8.37 -15.16 9.86
N ILE A 173 9.30 -14.63 9.04
CA ILE A 173 8.96 -13.61 8.04
C ILE A 173 8.03 -14.19 6.96
N GLN A 174 8.31 -15.41 6.47
CA GLN A 174 7.43 -16.08 5.50
C GLN A 174 6.02 -16.30 6.06
N LEU A 175 5.92 -16.72 7.32
CA LEU A 175 4.65 -16.88 8.02
C LEU A 175 3.96 -15.52 8.24
N LEU A 176 4.70 -14.49 8.64
CA LEU A 176 4.18 -13.12 8.78
C LEU A 176 3.53 -12.65 7.48
N VAL A 177 4.19 -12.83 6.33
CA VAL A 177 3.63 -12.50 5.01
C VAL A 177 2.35 -13.28 4.74
N GLY A 178 2.36 -14.59 5.00
CA GLY A 178 1.17 -15.43 4.83
C GLY A 178 -0.01 -15.00 5.71
N ILE A 179 0.25 -14.68 6.98
CA ILE A 179 -0.75 -14.21 7.94
C ILE A 179 -1.30 -12.84 7.53
N VAL A 180 -0.43 -11.93 7.07
CA VAL A 180 -0.84 -10.61 6.58
C VAL A 180 -1.77 -10.75 5.38
N TYR A 181 -1.46 -11.60 4.40
CA TYR A 181 -2.36 -11.84 3.26
C TYR A 181 -3.66 -12.53 3.69
N PHE A 182 -3.59 -13.53 4.57
CA PHE A 182 -4.78 -14.19 5.08
C PHE A 182 -5.72 -13.21 5.80
N GLY A 183 -5.19 -12.35 6.69
CA GLY A 183 -5.96 -11.29 7.33
C GLY A 183 -6.48 -10.23 6.35
N ALA A 184 -5.69 -9.90 5.32
CA ALA A 184 -6.12 -9.00 4.25
C ALA A 184 -7.29 -9.58 3.43
N ALA A 185 -7.31 -10.91 3.19
CA ALA A 185 -8.43 -11.58 2.53
C ALA A 185 -9.69 -11.52 3.39
N ILE A 186 -9.58 -11.81 4.69
CA ILE A 186 -10.71 -11.76 5.64
C ILE A 186 -11.33 -10.36 5.68
N THR A 187 -10.50 -9.32 5.79
CA THR A 187 -11.00 -7.94 5.82
C THR A 187 -11.69 -7.54 4.51
N LYS A 188 -11.16 -7.97 3.36
CA LYS A 188 -11.80 -7.75 2.05
C LYS A 188 -13.13 -8.49 1.90
N MET A 189 -13.21 -9.74 2.36
CA MET A 189 -14.47 -10.51 2.33
C MET A 189 -15.56 -9.88 3.21
N ASN A 190 -15.18 -9.24 4.31
CA ASN A 190 -16.09 -8.49 5.18
C ASN A 190 -16.36 -7.06 4.69
N THR A 191 -15.83 -6.66 3.53
CA THR A 191 -16.07 -5.35 2.92
C THR A 191 -16.98 -5.54 1.69
N PRO A 192 -18.29 -5.28 1.78
CA PRO A 192 -19.24 -5.57 0.69
C PRO A 192 -18.83 -4.95 -0.66
N SER A 193 -18.30 -3.73 -0.64
CA SER A 193 -17.88 -2.99 -1.84
C SER A 193 -16.59 -3.52 -2.48
N PHE A 194 -15.84 -4.40 -1.82
CA PHE A 194 -14.61 -4.96 -2.40
C PHE A 194 -14.94 -6.01 -3.47
N LEU A 195 -15.76 -7.01 -3.12
CA LEU A 195 -16.11 -8.09 -4.05
C LEU A 195 -17.02 -7.64 -5.20
N THR A 196 -17.78 -6.56 -5.01
CA THR A 196 -18.55 -5.96 -6.11
C THR A 196 -17.67 -5.25 -7.13
N GLY A 197 -16.41 -4.93 -6.78
CA GLY A 197 -15.45 -4.18 -7.60
C GLY A 197 -15.50 -2.66 -7.38
N ASP A 198 -16.48 -2.17 -6.61
CA ASP A 198 -16.72 -0.73 -6.42
C ASP A 198 -15.60 -0.03 -5.67
N GLN A 199 -15.14 -0.64 -4.58
CA GLN A 199 -14.06 -0.07 -3.79
C GLN A 199 -12.80 0.07 -4.66
N LEU A 200 -12.51 -0.95 -5.49
CA LEU A 200 -11.37 -0.92 -6.40
C LEU A 200 -11.54 0.19 -7.45
N GLN A 201 -12.74 0.34 -8.01
CA GLN A 201 -13.08 1.38 -8.98
C GLN A 201 -12.85 2.79 -8.38
N LEU A 202 -13.37 3.03 -7.17
CA LEU A 202 -13.24 4.31 -6.48
C LEU A 202 -11.77 4.64 -6.20
N TRP A 203 -10.99 3.70 -5.65
CA TRP A 203 -9.56 3.96 -5.40
C TRP A 203 -8.79 4.28 -6.69
N MET A 204 -9.11 3.59 -7.78
CA MET A 204 -8.51 3.82 -9.11
C MET A 204 -8.88 5.18 -9.73
N LEU A 205 -9.97 5.81 -9.29
CA LEU A 205 -10.36 7.16 -9.72
C LEU A 205 -9.70 8.27 -8.88
N THR A 206 -9.16 7.93 -7.71
CA THR A 206 -8.48 8.90 -6.83
C THR A 206 -6.97 8.95 -7.08
N HIS A 207 -6.38 10.13 -6.89
CA HIS A 207 -4.92 10.33 -6.87
C HIS A 207 -4.40 10.68 -5.49
N ILE A 208 -5.12 10.26 -4.43
CA ILE A 208 -4.80 10.61 -3.03
C ILE A 208 -3.48 10.00 -2.57
N ASN A 209 -3.09 8.83 -3.11
CA ASN A 209 -1.77 8.26 -2.87
C ASN A 209 -0.73 8.99 -3.71
N PHE A 210 -0.71 8.67 -4.99
CA PHE A 210 0.13 9.30 -5.99
C PHE A 210 -0.55 9.18 -7.35
N ARG A 211 -0.15 10.06 -8.28
CA ARG A 211 -0.61 9.98 -9.65
C ARG A 211 -0.22 8.65 -10.28
N HIS A 212 -1.20 7.97 -10.86
CA HIS A 212 -1.02 6.67 -11.51
C HIS A 212 -1.53 6.70 -12.96
N PRO A 213 -0.92 5.93 -13.87
CA PRO A 213 -1.23 6.01 -15.30
C PRO A 213 -2.43 5.15 -15.75
N LEU A 214 -2.78 4.08 -15.03
CA LEU A 214 -3.72 3.07 -15.52
C LEU A 214 -5.04 3.00 -14.73
N GLY A 215 -5.13 3.62 -13.54
CA GLY A 215 -6.30 3.49 -12.68
C GLY A 215 -7.58 3.98 -13.34
N GLU A 216 -7.58 5.21 -13.85
CA GLU A 216 -8.76 5.79 -14.51
C GLU A 216 -9.23 4.95 -15.70
N TRP A 217 -8.31 4.47 -16.54
CA TRP A 217 -8.64 3.61 -17.67
C TRP A 217 -9.24 2.27 -17.23
N LEU A 218 -8.65 1.60 -16.23
CA LEU A 218 -9.13 0.31 -15.75
C LEU A 218 -10.49 0.43 -15.03
N SER A 219 -10.77 1.59 -14.43
CA SER A 219 -12.05 1.89 -13.78
C SER A 219 -13.26 1.83 -14.73
N LEU A 220 -13.03 1.91 -16.05
CA LEU A 220 -14.07 1.79 -17.07
C LEU A 220 -14.58 0.35 -17.26
N TYR A 221 -13.91 -0.65 -16.68
CA TYR A 221 -14.20 -2.08 -16.86
C TYR A 221 -14.63 -2.76 -15.55
N PRO A 222 -15.84 -2.46 -15.01
CA PRO A 222 -16.26 -2.89 -13.68
C PRO A 222 -16.36 -4.42 -13.52
N ILE A 223 -16.71 -5.15 -14.58
CA ILE A 223 -16.72 -6.63 -14.56
C ILE A 223 -15.30 -7.18 -14.34
N LEU A 224 -14.30 -6.59 -15.01
CA LEU A 224 -12.91 -6.98 -14.83
C LEU A 224 -12.45 -6.69 -13.40
N LEU A 225 -12.81 -5.53 -12.84
CA LEU A 225 -12.50 -5.18 -11.45
C LEU A 225 -13.09 -6.18 -10.46
N ARG A 226 -14.34 -6.60 -10.66
CA ARG A 226 -14.98 -7.67 -9.88
C ARG A 226 -14.19 -8.97 -9.97
N SER A 227 -13.84 -9.41 -11.18
CA SER A 227 -13.02 -10.62 -11.36
C SER A 227 -11.66 -10.51 -10.64
N MET A 228 -10.99 -9.36 -10.75
CA MET A 228 -9.74 -9.08 -10.04
C MET A 228 -9.92 -9.12 -8.51
N ALA A 229 -11.03 -8.63 -7.98
CA ALA A 229 -11.33 -8.69 -6.54
C ALA A 229 -11.42 -10.14 -6.05
N TYR A 230 -12.16 -11.00 -6.76
CA TYR A 230 -12.24 -12.43 -6.42
C TYR A 230 -10.87 -13.13 -6.55
N VAL A 231 -10.14 -12.91 -7.64
CA VAL A 231 -8.79 -13.47 -7.81
C VAL A 231 -7.86 -13.05 -6.68
N THR A 232 -7.92 -11.77 -6.28
CA THR A 232 -7.11 -11.23 -5.17
C THR A 232 -7.43 -11.97 -3.86
N VAL A 233 -8.71 -12.10 -3.51
CA VAL A 233 -9.13 -12.76 -2.26
C VAL A 233 -8.74 -14.24 -2.28
N VAL A 234 -8.98 -14.96 -3.37
CA VAL A 234 -8.62 -16.39 -3.49
C VAL A 234 -7.11 -16.56 -3.37
N TRP A 235 -6.32 -15.73 -4.05
CA TRP A 235 -4.87 -15.78 -3.96
C TRP A 235 -4.37 -15.48 -2.55
N GLU A 236 -4.83 -14.40 -1.92
CA GLU A 236 -4.42 -14.01 -0.56
C GLU A 236 -4.77 -15.09 0.47
N MET A 237 -5.95 -15.70 0.37
CA MET A 237 -6.42 -16.76 1.25
C MET A 237 -5.59 -18.05 1.11
N THR A 238 -5.23 -18.39 -0.13
CA THR A 238 -4.51 -19.65 -0.44
C THR A 238 -3.00 -19.52 -0.35
N PHE A 239 -2.44 -18.30 -0.37
CA PHE A 239 -1.00 -18.03 -0.38
C PHE A 239 -0.27 -18.78 0.75
N ILE A 240 -0.75 -18.67 1.99
CA ILE A 240 -0.10 -19.28 3.16
C ILE A 240 -0.01 -20.81 3.06
N PHE A 241 -0.89 -21.46 2.32
CA PHE A 241 -0.89 -22.92 2.14
C PHE A 241 -0.06 -23.35 0.92
N LEU A 242 -0.14 -22.57 -0.16
CA LEU A 242 0.45 -22.91 -1.45
C LEU A 242 1.93 -22.52 -1.57
N VAL A 243 2.39 -21.50 -0.85
CA VAL A 243 3.77 -21.00 -0.97
C VAL A 243 4.83 -22.02 -0.52
N TRP A 244 4.43 -23.07 0.19
CA TRP A 244 5.31 -24.15 0.65
C TRP A 244 5.38 -25.34 -0.33
N ARG A 245 4.54 -25.36 -1.37
CA ARG A 245 4.42 -26.48 -2.31
C ARG A 245 5.31 -26.24 -3.53
N GLY A 246 6.19 -27.18 -3.88
CA GLY A 246 7.23 -26.99 -4.90
C GLY A 246 6.76 -26.36 -6.22
N PHE A 247 5.70 -26.89 -6.84
CA PHE A 247 5.13 -26.32 -8.08
C PHE A 247 4.42 -24.99 -7.88
N TRP A 248 3.64 -24.86 -6.80
CA TRP A 248 2.80 -23.68 -6.57
C TRP A 248 3.56 -22.48 -6.00
N ARG A 249 4.68 -22.70 -5.31
CA ARG A 249 5.52 -21.65 -4.73
C ARG A 249 5.91 -20.57 -5.74
N PRO A 250 6.54 -20.86 -6.89
CA PRO A 250 6.87 -19.83 -7.87
C PRO A 250 5.62 -19.16 -8.46
N VAL A 251 4.51 -19.90 -8.62
CA VAL A 251 3.25 -19.36 -9.16
C VAL A 251 2.68 -18.29 -8.21
N VAL A 252 2.50 -18.61 -6.93
CA VAL A 252 1.90 -17.68 -5.97
C VAL A 252 2.80 -16.48 -5.67
N LEU A 253 4.12 -16.66 -5.68
CA LEU A 253 5.07 -15.54 -5.56
C LEU A 253 5.01 -14.63 -6.80
N SER A 254 4.92 -15.21 -8.00
CA SER A 254 4.83 -14.42 -9.25
C SER A 254 3.53 -13.63 -9.33
N VAL A 255 2.40 -14.25 -8.97
CA VAL A 255 1.10 -13.54 -8.87
C VAL A 255 1.20 -12.39 -7.88
N GLY A 256 1.85 -12.59 -6.72
CA GLY A 256 2.10 -11.53 -5.75
C GLY A 256 2.96 -10.39 -6.29
N ILE A 257 4.02 -10.70 -7.04
CA ILE A 257 4.88 -9.69 -7.66
C ILE A 257 4.09 -8.84 -8.66
N VAL A 258 3.33 -9.49 -9.53
CA VAL A 258 2.47 -8.84 -10.54
C VAL A 258 1.37 -8.03 -9.85
N PHE A 259 0.74 -8.56 -8.80
CA PHE A 259 -0.27 -7.86 -8.02
C PHE A 259 0.26 -6.54 -7.46
N HIS A 260 1.41 -6.57 -6.79
CA HIS A 260 2.03 -5.36 -6.23
C HIS A 260 2.52 -4.39 -7.31
N PHE A 261 2.90 -4.89 -8.47
CA PHE A 261 3.24 -4.05 -9.61
C PHE A 261 2.00 -3.38 -10.20
N LEU A 262 0.87 -4.09 -10.29
CA LEU A 262 -0.38 -3.51 -10.73
C LEU A 262 -0.91 -2.47 -9.76
N THR A 263 -0.79 -2.67 -8.44
CA THR A 263 -1.21 -1.65 -7.46
C THR A 263 -0.37 -0.37 -7.53
N LEU A 264 0.91 -0.47 -7.90
CA LEU A 264 1.74 0.68 -8.24
C LEU A 264 1.13 1.46 -9.43
N LEU A 265 0.80 0.77 -10.52
CA LEU A 265 0.32 1.38 -11.78
C LEU A 265 -1.13 1.84 -11.76
N THR A 266 -1.96 1.29 -10.86
CA THR A 266 -3.41 1.53 -10.85
C THR A 266 -3.90 2.27 -9.61
N LEU A 267 -3.16 2.23 -8.50
CA LEU A 267 -3.56 2.85 -7.22
C LEU A 267 -2.51 3.86 -6.71
N GLY A 268 -1.37 3.99 -7.39
CA GLY A 268 -0.29 4.89 -6.98
C GLY A 268 0.40 4.46 -5.69
N LEU A 269 0.38 3.18 -5.33
CA LEU A 269 1.03 2.71 -4.10
C LEU A 269 2.53 2.49 -4.34
N PHE A 270 3.39 3.37 -3.83
CA PHE A 270 4.85 3.19 -3.93
C PHE A 270 5.42 2.36 -2.78
N ILE A 271 5.21 2.81 -1.55
CA ILE A 271 5.89 2.27 -0.37
C ILE A 271 5.43 0.86 -0.03
N PHE A 272 4.13 0.59 -0.15
CA PHE A 272 3.56 -0.72 0.18
C PHE A 272 4.12 -1.84 -0.72
N PRO A 273 4.05 -1.77 -2.07
CA PRO A 273 4.72 -2.73 -2.95
C PRO A 273 6.20 -2.94 -2.65
N MET A 274 6.96 -1.85 -2.44
CA MET A 274 8.39 -1.95 -2.16
C MET A 274 8.69 -2.68 -0.84
N THR A 275 7.85 -2.48 0.17
CA THR A 275 7.91 -3.22 1.43
C THR A 275 7.69 -4.72 1.20
N LEU A 276 6.66 -5.09 0.44
CA LEU A 276 6.34 -6.49 0.18
C LEU A 276 7.39 -7.16 -0.71
N TYR A 277 7.98 -6.44 -1.67
CA TYR A 277 9.13 -6.94 -2.43
C TYR A 277 10.33 -7.23 -1.52
N CYS A 278 10.60 -6.38 -0.52
CA CYS A 278 11.61 -6.69 0.49
C CYS A 278 11.25 -7.96 1.25
N CYS A 279 9.99 -8.13 1.68
CA CYS A 279 9.54 -9.35 2.36
C CYS A 279 9.65 -10.61 1.49
N TYR A 280 9.44 -10.51 0.18
CA TYR A 280 9.58 -11.63 -0.74
C TYR A 280 11.02 -12.17 -0.84
N LEU A 281 12.03 -11.37 -0.50
CA LEU A 281 13.41 -11.84 -0.38
C LEU A 281 13.57 -12.92 0.71
N ALA A 282 12.68 -12.97 1.71
CA ALA A 282 12.66 -14.06 2.68
C ALA A 282 12.34 -15.41 2.03
N PHE A 283 11.68 -15.44 0.87
CA PHE A 283 11.39 -16.69 0.18
C PHE A 283 12.60 -17.20 -0.58
N LEU A 284 13.56 -16.36 -0.95
CA LEU A 284 14.74 -16.77 -1.70
C LEU A 284 15.57 -17.83 -0.95
N ASP A 285 15.74 -19.00 -1.57
CA ASP A 285 16.64 -20.04 -1.07
C ASP A 285 18.06 -19.91 -1.66
N GLU A 286 18.99 -20.72 -1.13
CA GLU A 286 20.40 -20.67 -1.53
C GLU A 286 20.60 -21.09 -3.00
N GLU A 287 19.87 -22.10 -3.47
CA GLU A 287 19.97 -22.58 -4.85
C GLU A 287 19.46 -21.54 -5.84
N GLU A 288 18.34 -20.90 -5.53
CA GLU A 288 17.77 -19.78 -6.28
C GLU A 288 18.72 -18.60 -6.32
N PHE A 289 19.32 -18.23 -5.19
CA PHE A 289 20.30 -17.15 -5.14
C PHE A 289 21.52 -17.44 -6.03
N VAL A 290 22.08 -18.65 -5.95
CA VAL A 290 23.21 -19.08 -6.78
C VAL A 290 22.82 -19.08 -8.25
N ARG A 291 21.61 -19.54 -8.59
CA ARG A 291 21.06 -19.51 -9.95
C ARG A 291 20.98 -18.08 -10.45
N ILE A 292 20.27 -17.20 -9.76
CA ILE A 292 20.12 -15.77 -10.12
C ILE A 292 21.50 -15.13 -10.31
N ARG A 293 22.44 -15.37 -9.40
CA ARG A 293 23.81 -14.84 -9.51
C ARG A 293 24.51 -15.30 -10.79
N ARG A 294 24.36 -16.57 -11.20
CA ARG A 294 24.95 -17.08 -12.45
C ARG A 294 24.35 -16.40 -13.69
N TRP A 295 23.05 -16.11 -13.68
CA TRP A 295 22.37 -15.39 -14.76
C TRP A 295 22.73 -13.90 -14.82
N VAL A 296 22.82 -13.24 -13.66
CA VAL A 296 23.07 -11.80 -13.55
C VAL A 296 24.54 -11.44 -13.80
N ARG A 297 25.49 -12.28 -13.37
CA ARG A 297 26.93 -12.00 -13.52
C ARG A 297 27.38 -11.67 -14.95
N PRO A 298 27.02 -12.42 -16.01
CA PRO A 298 27.42 -12.08 -17.38
C PRO A 298 26.75 -10.79 -17.87
N LEU A 299 25.49 -10.53 -17.47
CA LEU A 299 24.79 -9.28 -17.81
C LEU A 299 25.50 -8.06 -17.21
N LEU A 300 25.87 -8.14 -15.93
CA LEU A 300 26.64 -7.08 -15.26
C LEU A 300 28.04 -6.91 -15.86
N ALA A 301 28.67 -8.01 -16.29
CA ALA A 301 30.01 -7.97 -16.89
C ALA A 301 30.03 -7.26 -18.27
N ARG A 302 28.88 -7.14 -18.96
CA ARG A 302 28.74 -6.37 -20.20
C ARG A 302 28.83 -4.86 -19.98
N PHE A 303 28.57 -4.39 -18.77
CA PHE A 303 28.70 -2.97 -18.41
C PHE A 303 30.10 -2.70 -17.85
N ALA A 304 31.03 -2.26 -18.72
CA ALA A 304 32.43 -2.02 -18.36
C ALA A 304 32.60 -1.08 -17.15
N GLY A 305 31.74 -0.09 -16.99
CA GLY A 305 31.73 0.83 -15.85
C GLY A 305 31.37 0.19 -14.50
N TRP A 306 30.69 -0.97 -14.50
CA TRP A 306 30.38 -1.66 -13.24
C TRP A 306 31.62 -2.33 -12.66
N ARG A 307 32.56 -2.80 -13.50
CA ARG A 307 33.80 -3.43 -13.04
C ARG A 307 34.72 -2.43 -12.36
N SER A 308 34.82 -1.20 -12.88
CA SER A 308 35.58 -0.12 -12.23
C SER A 308 34.93 0.33 -10.92
N LEU A 309 33.60 0.46 -10.88
CA LEU A 309 32.86 0.76 -9.63
C LEU A 309 33.05 -0.31 -8.55
N LEU A 310 33.10 -1.59 -8.90
CA LEU A 310 33.36 -2.69 -7.95
C LEU A 310 34.83 -2.83 -7.55
N ALA A 311 35.76 -2.26 -8.30
CA ALA A 311 37.19 -2.26 -7.98
C ALA A 311 37.54 -1.23 -6.90
N ILE A 312 36.83 -0.10 -6.87
CA ILE A 312 37.04 1.00 -5.91
C ILE A 312 36.92 0.50 -4.44
N PRO A 313 35.82 -0.15 -4.01
CA PRO A 313 35.70 -0.65 -2.65
C PRO A 313 36.80 -1.66 -2.28
N LYS A 314 37.22 -2.51 -3.23
CA LYS A 314 38.26 -3.51 -2.97
C LYS A 314 39.63 -2.88 -2.74
N ALA A 315 39.98 -1.86 -3.51
CA ALA A 315 41.23 -1.12 -3.34
C ALA A 315 41.27 -0.36 -2.00
N TRP A 316 40.16 0.27 -1.62
CA TRP A 316 40.02 0.91 -0.31
C TRP A 316 40.11 -0.08 0.84
N VAL A 317 39.38 -1.21 0.77
CA VAL A 317 39.42 -2.26 1.79
C VAL A 317 40.81 -2.87 1.92
N ALA A 318 41.55 -3.04 0.81
CA ALA A 318 42.93 -3.52 0.84
C ALA A 318 43.88 -2.54 1.57
N ARG A 319 43.64 -1.23 1.47
CA ARG A 319 44.42 -0.19 2.16
C ARG A 319 44.15 -0.11 3.66
N LEU A 320 42.98 -0.58 4.11
CA LEU A 320 42.60 -0.57 5.53
C LEU A 320 43.32 -1.65 6.36
N GLY A 321 44.15 -2.52 5.76
CA GLY A 321 44.92 -3.52 6.52
C GLY A 321 44.05 -4.63 7.14
N GLU A 322 44.46 -5.17 8.28
CA GLU A 322 43.74 -6.28 8.92
C GLU A 322 42.42 -5.82 9.58
N PRO A 323 41.26 -6.41 9.22
CA PRO A 323 39.96 -5.98 9.74
C PRO A 323 39.85 -6.01 11.27
N ARG A 324 40.58 -6.92 11.93
CA ARG A 324 40.62 -7.03 13.39
C ARG A 324 41.11 -5.76 14.08
N ARG A 325 42.02 -4.99 13.46
CA ARG A 325 42.55 -3.74 14.01
C ARG A 325 41.47 -2.66 14.14
N TRP A 326 40.44 -2.72 13.30
CA TRP A 326 39.34 -1.75 13.29
C TRP A 326 38.17 -2.11 14.18
N GLN A 327 38.18 -3.29 14.84
CA GLN A 327 37.07 -3.73 15.69
C GLN A 327 36.81 -2.76 16.84
N GLN A 328 37.80 -2.51 17.70
CA GLN A 328 37.64 -1.60 18.84
C GLN A 328 37.30 -0.16 18.40
N PRO A 329 38.03 0.46 17.44
CA PRO A 329 37.67 1.78 16.92
C PRO A 329 36.24 1.85 16.38
N ALA A 330 35.79 0.86 15.62
CA ALA A 330 34.44 0.85 15.06
C ALA A 330 33.34 0.74 16.12
N TRP A 331 33.62 0.04 17.23
CA TRP A 331 32.66 -0.09 18.34
C TRP A 331 32.57 1.21 19.15
N VAL A 332 33.71 1.86 19.42
CA VAL A 332 33.79 3.15 20.12
C VAL A 332 33.24 4.28 19.25
N ALA A 333 33.46 4.22 17.94
CA ALA A 333 32.94 5.22 17.01
C ALA A 333 31.41 5.24 16.97
N TYR A 334 30.73 4.10 17.06
CA TYR A 334 29.27 4.05 16.93
C TYR A 334 28.52 5.02 17.88
N PRO A 335 28.72 4.99 19.22
CA PRO A 335 28.08 5.96 20.11
C PRO A 335 28.52 7.41 19.86
N ALA A 336 29.79 7.63 19.47
CA ALA A 336 30.25 8.97 19.11
C ALA A 336 29.51 9.52 17.87
N PHE A 337 29.27 8.67 16.87
CA PHE A 337 28.47 9.02 15.71
C PHE A 337 26.98 9.20 16.06
N VAL A 338 26.42 8.43 16.98
CA VAL A 338 25.05 8.68 17.49
C VAL A 338 24.94 10.08 18.08
N VAL A 339 25.88 10.48 18.94
CA VAL A 339 25.92 11.84 19.52
C VAL A 339 26.11 12.89 18.43
N LEU A 340 27.03 12.66 17.49
CA LEU A 340 27.29 13.57 16.37
C LEU A 340 26.05 13.79 15.50
N PHE A 341 25.31 12.73 15.15
CA PHE A 341 24.10 12.84 14.33
C PHE A 341 22.94 13.46 15.11
N ALA A 342 22.81 13.17 16.41
CA ALA A 342 21.82 13.80 17.27
C ALA A 342 22.07 15.31 17.38
N TRP A 343 23.29 15.71 17.78
CA TRP A 343 23.67 17.10 17.92
C TRP A 343 23.68 17.83 16.57
N GLY A 344 24.36 17.27 15.57
CA GLY A 344 24.45 17.85 14.23
C GLY A 344 23.09 17.98 13.54
N GLY A 345 22.14 17.08 13.83
CA GLY A 345 20.76 17.21 13.37
C GLY A 345 20.06 18.43 13.99
N VAL A 346 20.18 18.62 15.30
CA VAL A 346 19.61 19.79 15.99
C VAL A 346 20.25 21.08 15.50
N GLU A 347 21.57 21.13 15.37
CA GLU A 347 22.26 22.31 14.82
C GLU A 347 21.88 22.60 13.36
N LEU A 348 21.75 21.56 12.54
CA LEU A 348 21.31 21.72 11.16
C LEU A 348 19.88 22.26 11.08
N GLU A 349 18.96 21.75 11.90
CA GLU A 349 17.59 22.26 11.96
C GLU A 349 17.54 23.69 12.50
N HIS A 350 18.41 24.00 13.47
CA HIS A 350 18.58 25.34 14.01
C HIS A 350 19.07 26.33 12.95
N TRP A 351 20.01 25.90 12.11
CA TRP A 351 20.55 26.72 11.03
C TRP A 351 19.58 26.88 9.86
N VAL A 352 18.83 25.83 9.52
CA VAL A 352 17.80 25.88 8.47
C VAL A 352 16.60 26.72 8.90
N ASP A 353 16.28 26.72 10.20
CA ASP A 353 15.14 27.42 10.82
C ASP A 353 13.84 27.30 9.99
N PRO A 354 13.33 26.07 9.76
CA PRO A 354 12.27 25.83 8.77
C PRO A 354 10.94 26.55 9.07
N TYR A 355 10.75 27.02 10.30
CA TYR A 355 9.57 27.75 10.75
C TYR A 355 9.86 29.20 11.09
N ASP A 356 11.05 29.70 10.73
CA ASP A 356 11.41 31.10 10.91
C ASP A 356 11.20 31.56 12.38
N LEU A 357 11.63 30.73 13.34
CA LEU A 357 11.44 31.00 14.77
C LEU A 357 12.51 31.95 15.33
N ARG A 358 13.65 32.07 14.65
CA ARG A 358 14.86 32.73 15.16
C ARG A 358 15.19 34.01 14.39
N ARG A 359 14.19 34.57 13.70
CA ARG A 359 14.36 35.83 12.98
C ARG A 359 14.61 36.98 13.96
N PRO A 360 15.30 38.05 13.53
CA PRO A 360 15.53 39.22 14.37
C PRO A 360 14.23 39.87 14.89
N GLU A 361 13.14 39.75 14.12
CA GLU A 361 11.83 40.31 14.48
C GLU A 361 11.05 39.45 15.50
N GLY A 362 11.56 38.28 15.86
CA GLY A 362 10.86 37.27 16.66
C GLY A 362 9.96 36.34 15.83
N PRO A 363 9.26 35.40 16.49
CA PRO A 363 8.33 34.49 15.83
C PRO A 363 7.22 35.23 15.07
N HIS A 364 6.72 34.63 13.99
CA HIS A 364 5.58 35.18 13.26
C HIS A 364 4.38 35.40 14.18
N GLU A 365 3.80 36.60 14.12
CA GLU A 365 2.51 36.86 14.76
C GLU A 365 1.40 36.05 14.09
N LEU A 366 0.59 35.37 14.91
CA LEU A 366 -0.58 34.66 14.44
C LEU A 366 -1.55 35.65 13.79
N ARG A 367 -1.81 35.45 12.50
CA ARG A 367 -2.81 36.24 11.79
C ARG A 367 -4.18 35.69 12.09
N ARG A 368 -5.16 36.58 12.31
CA ARG A 368 -6.55 36.19 12.36
C ARG A 368 -6.92 35.50 11.05
N VAL A 369 -7.47 34.30 11.14
CA VAL A 369 -7.99 33.56 9.98
C VAL A 369 -9.01 34.45 9.26
N ASP A 370 -8.98 34.44 7.93
CA ASP A 370 -9.95 35.17 7.12
C ASP A 370 -11.37 34.82 7.59
N PRO A 371 -12.23 35.81 7.93
CA PRO A 371 -13.60 35.54 8.39
C PRO A 371 -14.40 34.63 7.45
N HIS A 372 -14.10 34.64 6.16
CA HIS A 372 -14.68 33.73 5.18
C HIS A 372 -14.23 32.28 5.39
N ILE A 373 -12.94 32.05 5.63
CA ILE A 373 -12.41 30.71 5.96
C ILE A 373 -12.97 30.24 7.31
N GLU A 374 -13.03 31.12 8.30
CA GLU A 374 -13.65 30.81 9.60
C GLU A 374 -15.12 30.39 9.42
N ALA A 375 -15.89 31.15 8.63
CA ALA A 375 -17.26 30.80 8.32
C ALA A 375 -17.37 29.46 7.58
N GLN A 376 -16.46 29.16 6.64
CA GLN A 376 -16.40 27.87 5.96
C GLN A 376 -16.12 26.71 6.90
N LEU A 377 -15.15 26.85 7.82
CA LEU A 377 -14.81 25.82 8.81
C LEU A 377 -15.92 25.58 9.84
N ARG A 378 -16.70 26.62 10.16
CA ARG A 378 -17.86 26.52 11.07
C ARG A 378 -19.12 26.02 10.37
N ASN A 379 -19.23 26.22 9.07
CA ASN A 379 -20.40 25.77 8.31
C ASN A 379 -20.48 24.24 8.33
N PRO A 380 -21.70 23.68 8.46
CA PRO A 380 -21.87 22.25 8.29
C PRO A 380 -21.38 21.82 6.90
N THR A 381 -20.85 20.60 6.81
CA THR A 381 -20.34 20.01 5.57
C THR A 381 -21.35 20.26 4.45
N THR A 382 -20.89 20.87 3.36
CA THR A 382 -21.75 21.20 2.22
C THR A 382 -22.39 19.91 1.69
N LYS A 383 -23.72 19.88 1.62
CA LYS A 383 -24.42 18.74 1.01
C LYS A 383 -24.00 18.60 -0.45
N LEU A 384 -23.62 17.39 -0.85
CA LEU A 384 -23.38 17.06 -2.26
C LEU A 384 -24.63 17.43 -3.07
N ARG A 385 -24.43 18.11 -4.21
CA ARG A 385 -25.54 18.40 -5.12
C ARG A 385 -26.12 17.07 -5.58
N ASP A 386 -27.43 17.01 -5.78
CA ASP A 386 -28.12 15.77 -6.21
C ASP A 386 -27.49 15.13 -7.46
N LYS A 387 -26.96 15.96 -8.37
CA LYS A 387 -26.21 15.50 -9.56
C LYS A 387 -24.84 14.92 -9.31
N ASP A 388 -24.14 15.36 -8.28
CA ASP A 388 -22.80 14.85 -7.97
C ASP A 388 -22.87 13.50 -7.25
N LYS A 389 -24.06 13.10 -6.78
CA LYS A 389 -24.33 11.78 -6.21
C LYS A 389 -24.40 10.69 -7.28
N PHE A 390 -24.58 11.06 -8.55
CA PHE A 390 -24.64 10.13 -9.68
C PHE A 390 -23.31 10.12 -10.42
N PHE A 391 -22.61 9.00 -10.39
CA PHE A 391 -21.37 8.81 -11.15
C PHE A 391 -21.65 8.62 -12.64
N ALA A 392 -22.59 7.72 -12.95
CA ALA A 392 -22.96 7.37 -14.31
C ALA A 392 -24.37 6.81 -14.36
N VAL A 393 -25.00 6.93 -15.54
CA VAL A 393 -26.23 6.23 -15.85
C VAL A 393 -26.05 5.57 -17.20
N ASP A 394 -26.09 4.25 -17.19
CA ASP A 394 -25.91 3.40 -18.36
C ASP A 394 -27.15 2.53 -18.58
N THR A 395 -27.38 2.17 -19.84
CA THR A 395 -28.52 1.34 -20.25
C THR A 395 -28.02 0.14 -21.04
N GLY A 396 -28.66 -1.01 -20.87
CA GLY A 396 -28.28 -2.27 -21.49
C GLY A 396 -29.36 -3.33 -21.36
N THR A 397 -29.02 -4.60 -21.51
CA THR A 397 -29.99 -5.73 -21.38
C THR A 397 -29.45 -6.94 -20.65
N ILE A 398 -28.16 -6.97 -20.35
CA ILE A 398 -27.48 -8.10 -19.72
C ILE A 398 -26.81 -7.59 -18.45
N LEU A 399 -27.11 -8.27 -17.34
CA LEU A 399 -26.39 -8.11 -16.08
C LEU A 399 -25.44 -9.29 -15.86
N VAL A 400 -24.25 -9.01 -15.33
CA VAL A 400 -23.32 -10.02 -14.79
C VAL A 400 -23.21 -9.79 -13.28
N GLY A 401 -23.91 -10.65 -12.53
CA GLY A 401 -24.28 -10.35 -11.16
C GLY A 401 -25.24 -9.17 -11.16
N ASP A 402 -24.85 -8.07 -10.52
CA ASP A 402 -25.59 -6.81 -10.48
C ASP A 402 -24.95 -5.67 -11.32
N LEU A 403 -23.96 -5.96 -12.16
CA LEU A 403 -23.31 -4.98 -13.05
C LEU A 403 -23.83 -5.08 -14.49
N LEU A 404 -24.04 -3.94 -15.14
CA LEU A 404 -24.42 -3.89 -16.54
C LEU A 404 -23.25 -4.31 -17.45
N ALA A 405 -23.45 -5.37 -18.23
CA ALA A 405 -22.40 -5.98 -19.05
C ALA A 405 -22.36 -5.46 -20.48
N ASN A 406 -23.51 -5.05 -21.04
CA ASN A 406 -23.60 -4.50 -22.38
C ASN A 406 -24.21 -3.10 -22.34
N ARG A 407 -23.42 -2.07 -22.65
CA ARG A 407 -23.96 -0.72 -22.80
C ARG A 407 -24.53 -0.55 -24.20
N ARG A 408 -25.83 -0.29 -24.33
CA ARG A 408 -26.47 0.05 -25.61
C ARG A 408 -27.62 1.03 -25.40
N ARG A 409 -27.94 1.77 -26.46
CA ARG A 409 -29.03 2.77 -26.45
C ARG A 409 -30.19 2.40 -27.36
N THR A 410 -30.08 1.30 -28.09
CA THR A 410 -31.09 0.85 -29.04
C THR A 410 -31.69 -0.46 -28.56
N TYR A 411 -33.01 -0.53 -28.54
CA TYR A 411 -33.78 -1.67 -28.04
C TYR A 411 -34.84 -2.08 -29.04
N ARG A 412 -35.15 -3.37 -29.08
CA ARG A 412 -36.24 -3.94 -29.88
C ARG A 412 -37.45 -4.23 -29.01
N TYR A 413 -38.61 -4.27 -29.66
CA TYR A 413 -39.83 -4.76 -29.05
C TYR A 413 -39.63 -6.14 -28.41
N GLY A 414 -40.14 -6.34 -27.20
CA GLY A 414 -40.01 -7.58 -26.43
C GLY A 414 -38.69 -7.73 -25.66
N GLU A 415 -37.71 -6.83 -25.84
CA GLU A 415 -36.50 -6.85 -25.03
C GLU A 415 -36.73 -6.24 -23.63
N GLN A 416 -35.89 -6.62 -22.67
CA GLN A 416 -35.89 -6.01 -21.33
C GLN A 416 -34.79 -4.95 -21.24
N MET A 417 -35.16 -3.68 -21.25
CA MET A 417 -34.22 -2.57 -21.02
C MET A 417 -33.85 -2.49 -19.55
N ILE A 418 -32.55 -2.63 -19.27
CA ILE A 418 -31.98 -2.49 -17.94
C ILE A 418 -31.27 -1.15 -17.87
N ILE A 419 -31.59 -0.37 -16.84
CA ILE A 419 -31.03 0.95 -16.58
C ILE A 419 -30.28 0.86 -15.25
N GLN A 420 -28.99 1.16 -15.26
CA GLN A 420 -28.14 1.13 -14.08
C GLN A 420 -27.67 2.54 -13.75
N CYS A 421 -28.07 3.04 -12.58
CA CYS A 421 -27.54 4.26 -11.98
C CYS A 421 -26.39 3.89 -11.06
N HIS A 422 -25.18 4.36 -11.37
CA HIS A 422 -24.03 4.30 -10.47
C HIS A 422 -24.04 5.52 -9.55
N LEU A 423 -23.90 5.29 -8.26
CA LEU A 423 -23.96 6.32 -7.23
C LEU A 423 -22.59 6.48 -6.55
N VAL A 424 -22.32 7.70 -6.05
CA VAL A 424 -21.10 8.03 -5.32
C VAL A 424 -21.45 8.20 -3.84
N PRO A 425 -21.05 7.29 -2.96
CA PRO A 425 -21.19 7.50 -1.52
C PRO A 425 -20.13 8.50 -1.00
N PRO A 426 -20.41 9.23 0.10
CA PRO A 426 -21.64 9.13 0.88
C PRO A 426 -22.79 9.92 0.26
N HIS A 427 -23.98 9.33 0.26
CA HIS A 427 -25.24 10.01 -0.02
C HIS A 427 -26.31 9.57 0.99
N GLU A 428 -27.36 10.37 1.17
CA GLU A 428 -28.49 10.00 2.01
C GLU A 428 -29.35 8.88 1.40
N ASP A 429 -30.23 8.30 2.21
CA ASP A 429 -31.30 7.45 1.72
C ASP A 429 -32.19 8.29 0.79
N MET A 430 -32.28 7.91 -0.48
CA MET A 430 -32.95 8.73 -1.51
C MET A 430 -33.88 7.89 -2.39
N TRP A 431 -34.95 8.53 -2.85
CA TRP A 431 -35.77 8.00 -3.93
C TRP A 431 -35.16 8.41 -5.27
N VAL A 432 -34.77 7.43 -6.08
CA VAL A 432 -34.31 7.63 -7.45
C VAL A 432 -35.46 7.29 -8.38
N GLU A 433 -35.94 8.29 -9.11
CA GLU A 433 -37.02 8.15 -10.09
C GLU A 433 -36.44 8.17 -11.51
N CYS A 434 -36.91 7.27 -12.37
CA CYS A 434 -36.64 7.25 -13.80
C CYS A 434 -37.95 7.51 -14.55
N LYS A 435 -38.01 8.65 -15.25
CA LYS A 435 -39.14 9.05 -16.11
C LYS A 435 -38.79 8.79 -17.56
N ILE A 436 -39.69 8.18 -18.31
CA ILE A 436 -39.54 7.94 -19.75
C ILE A 436 -40.39 8.98 -20.48
N LEU A 437 -39.74 9.82 -21.27
CA LEU A 437 -40.38 10.86 -22.06
C LEU A 437 -40.32 10.49 -23.55
N ASP A 438 -41.40 10.75 -24.28
CA ASP A 438 -41.41 10.63 -25.75
C ASP A 438 -40.67 11.79 -26.43
N SER A 439 -40.65 11.81 -27.77
CA SER A 439 -40.03 12.86 -28.58
C SER A 439 -40.68 14.25 -28.39
N GLY A 440 -41.94 14.29 -27.96
CA GLY A 440 -42.67 15.50 -27.58
C GLY A 440 -42.45 15.93 -26.12
N ASN A 441 -41.53 15.28 -25.40
CA ASN A 441 -41.25 15.51 -23.97
C ASN A 441 -42.48 15.26 -23.07
N ARG A 442 -43.41 14.41 -23.52
CA ARG A 442 -44.56 13.94 -22.74
C ARG A 442 -44.18 12.72 -21.92
N LEU A 443 -44.67 12.65 -20.69
CA LEU A 443 -44.42 11.51 -19.82
C LEU A 443 -45.18 10.27 -20.31
N VAL A 444 -44.43 9.24 -20.66
CA VAL A 444 -44.97 7.94 -21.09
C VAL A 444 -45.10 7.03 -19.88
N ASP A 445 -44.03 6.93 -19.08
CA ASP A 445 -44.02 6.11 -17.88
C ASP A 445 -43.03 6.65 -16.84
N ARG A 446 -43.17 6.20 -15.59
CA ARG A 446 -42.24 6.48 -14.50
C ARG A 446 -42.09 5.27 -13.60
N THR A 447 -40.86 5.03 -13.18
CA THR A 447 -40.52 4.04 -12.15
C THR A 447 -39.61 4.68 -11.12
N GLY A 448 -39.54 4.10 -9.92
CA GLY A 448 -38.66 4.60 -8.89
C GLY A 448 -38.19 3.50 -7.96
N ASN A 449 -37.05 3.72 -7.34
CA ASN A 449 -36.41 2.76 -6.45
C ASN A 449 -35.69 3.51 -5.33
N ILE A 450 -35.60 2.88 -4.16
CA ILE A 450 -34.91 3.43 -3.00
C ILE A 450 -33.43 3.10 -3.11
N ALA A 451 -32.58 4.13 -3.09
CA ALA A 451 -31.14 3.97 -2.85
C ALA A 451 -30.89 4.23 -1.37
N VAL A 452 -30.46 3.20 -0.63
CA VAL A 452 -30.00 3.40 0.75
C VAL A 452 -28.61 4.02 0.73
N ARG A 453 -28.18 4.64 1.84
CA ARG A 453 -26.93 5.40 1.94
C ARG A 453 -25.66 4.62 1.53
N GLU A 454 -25.68 3.29 1.63
CA GLU A 454 -24.57 2.42 1.22
C GLU A 454 -24.68 1.92 -0.23
N SER A 455 -25.79 2.21 -0.92
CA SER A 455 -26.03 1.76 -2.30
C SER A 455 -25.04 2.40 -3.27
N GLN A 456 -24.14 1.59 -3.81
CA GLN A 456 -23.24 2.01 -4.91
C GLN A 456 -23.95 2.10 -6.27
N ARG A 457 -25.15 1.48 -6.36
CA ARG A 457 -25.92 1.40 -7.61
C ARG A 457 -27.39 1.15 -7.37
N VAL A 458 -28.21 1.53 -8.34
CA VAL A 458 -29.64 1.22 -8.44
C VAL A 458 -29.96 0.74 -9.84
N ASN A 459 -30.67 -0.39 -9.94
CA ASN A 459 -31.09 -0.96 -11.22
C ASN A 459 -32.60 -0.78 -11.40
N PHE A 460 -33.00 -0.39 -12.61
CA PHE A 460 -34.38 -0.42 -13.09
C PHE A 460 -34.46 -1.40 -14.25
N SER A 461 -35.49 -2.23 -14.25
CA SER A 461 -35.78 -3.14 -15.34
C SER A 461 -37.10 -2.73 -15.96
N TYR A 462 -37.07 -2.41 -17.26
CA TYR A 462 -38.22 -1.94 -18.01
C TYR A 462 -38.46 -2.86 -19.22
N PRO A 463 -39.57 -3.61 -19.27
CA PRO A 463 -39.91 -4.38 -20.46
C PRO A 463 -40.29 -3.43 -21.60
N VAL A 464 -39.67 -3.58 -22.77
CA VAL A 464 -40.03 -2.80 -23.96
C VAL A 464 -41.28 -3.41 -24.58
N THR A 465 -42.44 -2.90 -24.16
CA THR A 465 -43.76 -3.34 -24.63
C THR A 465 -44.35 -2.35 -25.65
N ASP A 466 -45.61 -2.55 -25.99
CA ASP A 466 -46.46 -1.74 -26.88
C ASP A 466 -46.66 -0.30 -26.41
N VAL A 467 -46.44 -0.02 -25.12
CA VAL A 467 -46.43 1.33 -24.56
C VAL A 467 -45.29 2.18 -25.13
N LEU A 468 -44.20 1.54 -25.57
CA LEU A 468 -43.07 2.20 -26.22
C LEU A 468 -43.10 1.91 -27.74
N GLU A 469 -43.86 2.72 -28.47
CA GLU A 469 -43.83 2.73 -29.93
C GLU A 469 -42.41 2.94 -30.49
N PRO A 470 -42.11 2.49 -31.72
CA PRO A 470 -40.81 2.71 -32.33
C PRO A 470 -40.50 4.21 -32.47
N GLY A 471 -39.37 4.66 -31.90
CA GLY A 471 -39.04 6.08 -31.82
C GLY A 471 -37.91 6.43 -30.86
N GLU A 472 -37.62 7.72 -30.73
CA GLU A 472 -36.68 8.23 -29.74
C GLU A 472 -37.38 8.57 -28.42
N TYR A 473 -36.76 8.13 -27.32
CA TYR A 473 -37.20 8.42 -25.96
C TYR A 473 -36.08 9.04 -25.13
N THR A 474 -36.46 9.84 -24.15
CA THR A 474 -35.54 10.42 -23.18
C THR A 474 -35.84 9.89 -21.79
N LEU A 475 -34.88 9.17 -21.22
CA LEU A 475 -34.86 8.77 -19.81
C LEU A 475 -34.39 9.95 -18.97
N VAL A 476 -35.21 10.37 -18.02
CA VAL A 476 -34.94 11.49 -17.11
C VAL A 476 -34.87 10.96 -15.68
N PHE A 477 -33.70 11.09 -15.06
CA PHE A 477 -33.44 10.66 -13.69
C PHE A 477 -33.64 11.83 -12.75
N ALA A 478 -34.44 11.61 -11.71
CA ALA A 478 -34.76 12.61 -10.71
C ALA A 478 -34.57 12.09 -9.28
N THR A 479 -34.17 12.96 -8.37
CA THR A 479 -34.19 12.69 -6.93
C THR A 479 -34.69 13.93 -6.19
N GLY A 480 -35.48 13.75 -5.13
CA GLY A 480 -36.15 14.87 -4.44
C GLY A 480 -37.03 15.72 -5.37
N GLY A 481 -37.58 15.12 -6.43
CA GLY A 481 -38.36 15.82 -7.47
C GLY A 481 -37.54 16.67 -8.44
N ARG A 482 -36.21 16.72 -8.29
CA ARG A 482 -35.30 17.49 -9.14
C ARG A 482 -34.65 16.59 -10.16
N GLU A 483 -34.66 17.03 -11.41
CA GLU A 483 -33.95 16.35 -12.49
C GLU A 483 -32.43 16.42 -12.27
N VAL A 484 -31.76 15.30 -12.55
CA VAL A 484 -30.36 15.09 -12.28
C VAL A 484 -29.58 14.80 -13.56
N ILE A 485 -30.02 13.79 -14.32
CA ILE A 485 -29.36 13.31 -15.55
C ILE A 485 -30.43 12.98 -16.59
N ARG A 486 -30.12 13.22 -17.87
CA ARG A 486 -30.89 12.69 -19.02
C ARG A 486 -30.07 11.72 -19.86
N ARG A 487 -30.75 10.72 -20.42
CA ARG A 487 -30.18 9.75 -21.38
C ARG A 487 -31.17 9.49 -22.51
N LYS A 488 -30.70 9.50 -23.75
CA LYS A 488 -31.51 9.15 -24.92
C LYS A 488 -31.41 7.66 -25.22
N VAL A 489 -32.55 7.06 -25.56
CA VAL A 489 -32.65 5.69 -26.06
C VAL A 489 -33.56 5.65 -27.28
N THR A 490 -33.39 4.64 -28.12
CA THR A 490 -34.14 4.45 -29.35
C THR A 490 -34.79 3.08 -29.34
N ILE A 491 -36.09 3.03 -29.61
CA ILE A 491 -36.84 1.78 -29.77
C ILE A 491 -37.03 1.51 -31.27
N VAL A 492 -36.71 0.30 -31.72
CA VAL A 492 -36.76 -0.11 -33.14
C VAL A 492 -37.50 -1.42 -33.33
N GLY A 493 -38.05 -1.63 -34.53
CA GLY A 493 -38.84 -2.81 -34.91
C GLY A 493 -40.32 -2.49 -35.05
N ASP A 494 -41.09 -3.45 -35.54
CA ASP A 494 -42.53 -3.31 -35.68
C ASP A 494 -43.19 -3.50 -34.31
N SER A 495 -44.05 -2.58 -33.88
CA SER A 495 -44.88 -2.82 -32.70
C SER A 495 -45.80 -4.02 -33.00
N ALA A 496 -46.24 -4.76 -31.99
CA ALA A 496 -47.17 -5.88 -32.20
C ALA A 496 -48.45 -5.45 -32.95
N ALA A 497 -48.79 -4.16 -32.93
CA ALA A 497 -49.91 -3.58 -33.68
C ALA A 497 -49.66 -3.52 -35.21
N ALA A 498 -48.41 -3.42 -35.67
CA ALA A 498 -48.07 -3.36 -37.09
C ALA A 498 -48.12 -4.74 -37.79
N THR A 499 -47.97 -5.84 -37.04
CA THR A 499 -48.12 -7.21 -37.55
C THR A 499 -49.56 -7.73 -37.52
N ALA A 500 -50.50 -6.95 -36.99
CA ALA A 500 -51.92 -7.32 -36.86
C ALA A 500 -52.84 -6.69 -37.92
N ASN A 501 -52.27 -6.00 -38.93
CA ASN A 501 -53.00 -5.42 -40.06
C ASN A 501 -52.76 -6.19 -41.36
#